data_AF-C1FHL9-F1
#
_entry.id   AF-C1FHL9-F1
#
_cell.length_a   1.000
_cell.length_b   1.000
_cell.length_c   1.000
_cell.angle_alpha   90.00
_cell.angle_beta   90.00
_cell.angle_gamma   90.00
#
_symmetry.space_group_name_H-M   'P 1'
#
loop_
_entity.id
_entity.type
_entity.pdbx_description
1 polymer ?
#
loop_
_entity_poly.entity_id
_entity_poly.type
_entity_poly.pdbx_seq_one_letter_code
_entity_poly.pdbx_strand_id
1 'polypeptide(L)'
;MEAGVDPFTLLERPLESFKQKGLTDDLVKMAHATHLKTRAAKIDALLKDRAKLPIGFKPNKKKDFAVATKPKKGESAVEAAMKLLGDEKGVEKIKEAAAKVEKQRLKMEADRKRYEALEDQIQREYNAKMAAVNARAAAVKDEMARKEQQRLDDQIAKGKAQAKAADKFEVDERKHALQKLEEEMAELEVQRKAALREKRKEEKREREREQAELERRAKMALLAAKKEQAIEHLRLEVEERAQRLEEFQSELTSLRAERLKMSRDGPNLPDRIKANLERQQAVQERHKEELIMMRMAKDAHAAAGRVTADNSEKRAEQERISAEKRARVQALVEAKTRSKMEKIEAHKARQEAYAVKLEKDRKKEAARKKVEEQLKVAERMERVQNVKRKKEVYLARLRDQTAEKMGRGSLFSGTKKAMAKERYDSNCDRALKESVAKFEASETLRVATRERWLAAEMDKKRLNDAIGKKQTAQKPKPKPAPSPAPASYKPTPPASVTASQQVSQPASRTVSQAPSEGSMASYAAAKKLEEAPAPTAPISSDDPTPPMEPSSGEEFTRSFETEELEPPVVPSAEPEGERTRDTMDSIDDSLEVIHL
;
A
#
# COMPACT_ATOMS: atom_id res chain seq x y z
N MET A 1 -6.80 83.66 31.39
CA MET A 1 -5.89 82.51 31.57
C MET A 1 -4.45 83.00 31.38
N GLU A 2 -3.88 83.69 32.38
CA GLU A 2 -2.63 84.49 32.20
C GLU A 2 -1.36 83.88 32.82
N ALA A 3 -1.39 82.64 33.33
CA ALA A 3 -0.20 82.00 33.91
C ALA A 3 0.13 80.61 33.33
N GLY A 4 -0.51 80.17 32.24
CA GLY A 4 -0.17 78.92 31.55
C GLY A 4 -0.36 77.62 32.36
N VAL A 5 -0.92 77.68 33.58
CA VAL A 5 -1.21 76.50 34.40
C VAL A 5 -2.67 76.11 34.23
N ASP A 6 -2.91 74.94 33.66
CA ASP A 6 -4.24 74.33 33.56
C ASP A 6 -4.70 73.87 34.96
N PRO A 7 -5.82 74.42 35.50
CA PRO A 7 -6.34 74.06 36.82
C PRO A 7 -6.66 72.56 36.94
N PHE A 8 -6.95 71.88 35.84
CA PHE A 8 -7.23 70.44 35.85
C PHE A 8 -6.02 69.57 36.22
N THR A 9 -4.81 70.11 36.10
CA THR A 9 -3.56 69.41 36.46
C THR A 9 -3.16 69.57 37.93
N LEU A 10 -3.86 70.44 38.68
CA LEU A 10 -3.65 70.66 40.11
C LEU A 10 -4.66 69.90 40.99
N LEU A 11 -5.73 69.38 40.40
CA LEU A 11 -6.73 68.58 41.11
C LEU A 11 -6.23 67.15 41.30
N GLU A 12 -6.40 66.63 42.52
CA GLU A 12 -6.18 65.22 42.79
C GLU A 12 -7.31 64.42 42.15
N ARG A 13 -6.95 63.40 41.38
CA ARG A 13 -7.90 62.55 40.68
C ARG A 13 -7.79 61.15 41.28
N PRO A 14 -8.90 60.52 41.69
CA PRO A 14 -8.85 59.17 42.27
C PRO A 14 -8.42 58.14 41.23
N LEU A 15 -7.80 57.04 41.66
CA LEU A 15 -7.29 55.96 40.79
C LEU A 15 -8.36 55.44 39.81
N GLU A 16 -9.63 55.40 40.22
CA GLU A 16 -10.74 54.95 39.38
C GLU A 16 -10.95 55.80 38.13
N SER A 17 -10.62 57.09 38.18
CA SER A 17 -10.74 58.00 37.03
C SER A 17 -9.76 57.69 35.90
N PHE A 18 -8.79 56.80 36.13
CA PHE A 18 -7.80 56.35 35.14
C PHE A 18 -8.14 54.98 34.54
N LYS A 19 -9.20 54.30 35.00
CA LYS A 19 -9.64 53.02 34.42
C LYS A 19 -10.31 53.24 33.07
N GLN A 20 -9.78 52.62 32.01
CA GLN A 20 -10.35 52.63 30.67
C GLN A 20 -10.46 51.20 30.13
N LYS A 21 -11.48 50.92 29.30
CA LYS A 21 -11.69 49.59 28.71
C LYS A 21 -10.44 49.17 27.91
N GLY A 22 -9.85 48.03 28.28
CA GLY A 22 -8.68 47.46 27.61
C GLY A 22 -7.33 47.85 28.21
N LEU A 23 -7.26 48.70 29.24
CA LEU A 23 -6.03 48.93 30.00
C LEU A 23 -5.88 47.91 31.13
N THR A 24 -4.65 47.41 31.32
CA THR A 24 -4.32 46.54 32.45
C THR A 24 -4.18 47.35 33.75
N ASP A 25 -4.47 46.73 34.90
CA ASP A 25 -4.44 47.41 36.20
C ASP A 25 -3.05 48.01 36.53
N ASP A 26 -1.97 47.40 36.04
CA ASP A 26 -0.61 47.91 36.24
C ASP A 26 -0.36 49.22 35.46
N LEU A 27 -0.87 49.32 34.23
CA LEU A 27 -0.80 50.56 33.44
C LEU A 27 -1.63 51.68 34.09
N VAL A 28 -2.80 51.35 34.64
CA VAL A 28 -3.64 52.32 35.37
C VAL A 28 -2.94 52.82 36.63
N LYS A 29 -2.31 51.93 37.42
CA LYS A 29 -1.52 52.31 38.60
C LYS A 29 -0.32 53.18 38.24
N MET A 30 0.40 52.85 37.17
CA MET A 30 1.54 53.67 36.71
C MET A 30 1.10 55.05 36.24
N ALA A 31 0.00 55.15 35.49
CA ALA A 31 -0.55 56.44 35.05
C ALA A 31 -0.97 57.31 36.26
N HIS A 32 -1.64 56.72 37.25
CA HIS A 32 -2.02 57.41 38.49
C HIS A 32 -0.80 57.87 39.31
N ALA A 33 0.22 57.01 39.46
CA ALA A 33 1.47 57.38 40.14
C ALA A 33 2.19 58.55 39.43
N THR A 34 2.16 58.56 38.09
CA THR A 34 2.75 59.63 37.28
C THR A 34 1.97 60.95 37.45
N HIS A 35 0.64 60.88 37.53
CA HIS A 35 -0.22 62.03 37.84
C HIS A 35 0.11 62.64 39.20
N LEU A 36 0.18 61.81 40.25
CA LEU A 36 0.51 62.27 41.61
C LEU A 36 1.90 62.93 41.66
N LYS A 37 2.91 62.33 41.02
CA LYS A 37 4.27 62.87 40.95
C LYS A 37 4.32 64.21 40.22
N THR A 38 3.60 64.33 39.10
CA THR A 38 3.56 65.56 38.31
C THR A 38 2.82 66.67 39.04
N ARG A 39 1.71 66.34 39.72
CA ARG A 39 0.95 67.27 40.56
C ARG A 39 1.79 67.78 41.72
N ALA A 40 2.47 66.89 42.46
CA ALA A 40 3.34 67.28 43.57
C ALA A 40 4.45 68.22 43.10
N ALA A 41 5.15 67.89 42.01
CA ALA A 41 6.19 68.75 41.45
C ALA A 41 5.68 70.15 41.05
N LYS A 42 4.46 70.23 40.50
CA LYS A 42 3.84 71.51 40.15
C LYS A 42 3.43 72.32 41.38
N ILE A 43 2.89 71.68 42.42
CA ILE A 43 2.55 72.34 43.69
C ILE A 43 3.83 72.89 44.34
N ASP A 44 4.90 72.09 44.39
CA ASP A 44 6.19 72.52 44.94
C ASP A 44 6.79 73.69 44.15
N ALA A 45 6.67 73.68 42.81
CA ALA A 45 7.08 74.81 41.98
C ALA A 45 6.28 76.07 42.29
N LEU A 46 4.96 75.97 42.44
CA LEU A 46 4.09 77.09 42.81
C LEU A 46 4.38 77.62 44.22
N LEU A 47 4.70 76.73 45.17
CA LEU A 47 5.11 77.12 46.53
C LEU A 47 6.47 77.81 46.53
N LYS A 48 7.43 77.32 45.73
CA LYS A 48 8.73 77.99 45.55
C LYS A 48 8.59 79.36 44.90
N ASP A 49 7.72 79.49 43.89
CA ASP A 49 7.47 80.78 43.25
C ASP A 49 6.72 81.73 44.17
N ARG A 50 5.80 81.23 45.01
CA ARG A 50 5.18 82.01 46.08
C ARG A 50 6.19 82.47 47.14
N ALA A 51 7.15 81.63 47.52
CA ALA A 51 8.19 81.98 48.49
C ALA A 51 9.15 83.08 47.98
N LYS A 52 9.27 83.25 46.65
CA LYS A 52 10.03 84.35 46.03
C LYS A 52 9.27 85.68 46.03
N LEU A 53 7.98 85.69 46.38
CA LEU A 53 7.18 86.92 46.46
C LEU A 53 7.35 87.56 47.85
N PRO A 54 7.41 88.91 47.95
CA PRO A 54 7.55 89.59 49.24
C PRO A 54 6.43 89.22 50.23
N ILE A 55 6.78 89.09 51.51
CA ILE A 55 5.82 88.84 52.60
C ILE A 55 4.82 90.02 52.65
N GLY A 56 3.58 89.78 52.24
CA GLY A 56 2.53 90.80 52.09
C GLY A 56 2.09 91.10 50.65
N PHE A 57 2.60 90.36 49.65
CA PHE A 57 2.17 90.50 48.25
C PHE A 57 0.65 90.30 48.12
N LYS A 58 -0.07 91.37 47.76
CA LYS A 58 -1.47 91.33 47.34
C LYS A 58 -1.49 91.35 45.81
N PRO A 59 -2.22 90.42 45.14
CA PRO A 59 -2.35 90.48 43.69
C PRO A 59 -2.99 91.81 43.31
N ASN A 60 -2.39 92.52 42.34
CA ASN A 60 -2.93 93.76 41.82
C ASN A 60 -4.36 93.48 41.33
N LYS A 61 -5.36 94.05 42.02
CA LYS A 61 -6.72 94.15 41.48
C LYS A 61 -6.59 94.86 40.14
N LYS A 62 -7.13 94.26 39.08
CA LYS A 62 -7.14 94.86 37.74
C LYS A 62 -7.66 96.28 37.88
N LYS A 63 -6.82 97.27 37.56
CA LYS A 63 -7.29 98.62 37.29
C LYS A 63 -8.02 98.50 35.96
N ASP A 64 -9.34 98.59 35.99
CA ASP A 64 -10.12 98.79 34.79
C ASP A 64 -9.69 100.13 34.21
N PHE A 65 -8.78 100.08 33.23
CA PHE A 65 -8.56 101.23 32.36
C PHE A 65 -9.85 101.39 31.55
N ALA A 66 -10.66 102.36 31.95
CA ALA A 66 -11.73 102.85 31.11
C ALA A 66 -11.09 103.37 29.82
N VAL A 67 -11.12 102.54 28.78
CA VAL A 67 -10.76 102.94 27.41
C VAL A 67 -11.85 103.91 26.96
N ALA A 68 -11.64 105.20 27.24
CA ALA A 68 -12.40 106.28 26.65
C ALA A 68 -11.96 106.43 25.19
N THR A 69 -12.43 105.51 24.35
CA THR A 69 -12.62 105.60 22.89
C THR A 69 -12.78 104.18 22.37
N LYS A 70 -13.99 103.81 21.94
CA LYS A 70 -14.19 102.52 21.28
C LYS A 70 -13.32 102.51 20.01
N PRO A 71 -12.33 101.61 19.88
CA PRO A 71 -11.62 101.45 18.61
C PRO A 71 -12.64 101.03 17.55
N LYS A 72 -12.50 101.56 16.33
CA LYS A 72 -13.32 101.12 15.20
C LYS A 72 -13.07 99.64 14.95
N LYS A 73 -14.12 98.91 14.56
CA LYS A 73 -14.10 97.45 14.35
C LYS A 73 -12.96 97.08 13.41
N GLY A 74 -11.89 96.48 13.94
CA GLY A 74 -10.70 96.05 13.19
C GLY A 74 -9.37 96.72 13.58
N GLU A 75 -9.36 97.81 14.36
CA GLU A 75 -8.11 98.44 14.86
C GLU A 75 -7.79 97.97 16.29
N SER A 76 -6.52 97.63 16.55
CA SER A 76 -6.10 97.32 17.92
C SER A 76 -5.97 98.60 18.76
N ALA A 77 -6.18 98.52 20.08
CA ALA A 77 -6.10 99.70 20.97
C ALA A 77 -4.72 100.41 20.91
N VAL A 78 -3.65 99.67 20.62
CA VAL A 78 -2.29 100.20 20.44
C VAL A 78 -2.15 100.94 19.11
N GLU A 79 -2.80 100.44 18.06
CA GLU A 79 -2.83 101.04 16.72
C GLU A 79 -3.60 102.36 16.73
N ALA A 80 -4.74 102.41 17.44
CA ALA A 80 -5.52 103.62 17.65
C ALA A 80 -4.77 104.69 18.47
N ALA A 81 -3.98 104.27 19.48
CA ALA A 81 -3.17 105.16 20.30
C ALA A 81 -1.96 105.74 19.55
N MET A 82 -1.25 104.95 18.73
CA MET A 82 -0.11 105.43 17.93
C MET A 82 -0.53 106.37 16.80
N LYS A 83 -1.70 106.12 16.20
CA LYS A 83 -2.31 106.99 15.17
C LYS A 83 -2.72 108.35 15.75
N LEU A 84 -3.15 108.38 17.02
CA LEU A 84 -3.41 109.60 17.79
C LEU A 84 -2.14 110.40 18.13
N LEU A 85 -0.99 109.72 18.26
CA LEU A 85 0.32 110.33 18.52
C LEU A 85 1.05 110.82 17.25
N GLY A 86 0.50 110.60 16.05
CA GLY A 86 1.11 110.98 14.78
C GLY A 86 2.29 110.10 14.33
N ASP A 87 2.53 108.95 14.97
CA ASP A 87 3.66 108.06 14.65
C ASP A 87 3.26 107.01 13.60
N GLU A 88 3.14 107.46 12.35
CA GLU A 88 2.70 106.64 11.21
C GLU A 88 3.63 105.42 10.97
N LYS A 89 4.92 105.56 11.26
CA LYS A 89 5.91 104.46 11.15
C LYS A 89 5.70 103.38 12.21
N GLY A 90 5.22 103.75 13.41
CA GLY A 90 4.85 102.81 14.47
C GLY A 90 3.65 101.95 14.08
N VAL A 91 2.63 102.57 13.46
CA VAL A 91 1.43 101.89 12.95
C VAL A 91 1.77 100.90 11.83
N GLU A 92 2.62 101.28 10.87
CA GLU A 92 3.08 100.38 9.81
C GLU A 92 3.84 99.16 10.34
N LYS A 93 4.72 99.34 11.34
CA LYS A 93 5.44 98.23 11.98
C LYS A 93 4.50 97.27 12.72
N ILE A 94 3.44 97.77 13.36
CA ILE A 94 2.43 96.92 14.01
C ILE A 94 1.66 96.11 12.97
N LYS A 95 1.26 96.73 11.85
CA LYS A 95 0.61 96.01 10.74
C LYS A 95 1.52 94.96 10.12
N GLU A 96 2.81 95.27 9.91
CA GLU A 96 3.79 94.32 9.41
C GLU A 96 4.03 93.16 10.39
N ALA A 97 4.10 93.45 11.70
CA ALA A 97 4.21 92.44 12.74
C ALA A 97 2.96 91.54 12.81
N ALA A 98 1.75 92.13 12.74
CA ALA A 98 0.49 91.40 12.70
C ALA A 98 0.39 90.52 11.44
N ALA A 99 0.81 91.02 10.27
CA ALA A 99 0.88 90.25 9.04
C ALA A 99 1.89 89.09 9.12
N LYS A 100 3.03 89.28 9.79
CA LYS A 100 4.02 88.21 10.05
C LYS A 100 3.45 87.14 10.98
N VAL A 101 2.74 87.52 12.04
CA VAL A 101 2.08 86.60 12.98
C VAL A 101 0.97 85.81 12.28
N GLU A 102 0.14 86.48 11.48
CA GLU A 102 -0.94 85.80 10.74
C GLU A 102 -0.38 84.84 9.68
N LYS A 103 0.70 85.22 8.99
CA LYS A 103 1.41 84.33 8.06
C LYS A 103 2.01 83.10 8.78
N GLN A 104 2.56 83.28 9.98
CA GLN A 104 3.03 82.15 10.80
C GLN A 104 1.89 81.27 11.27
N ARG A 105 0.76 81.85 11.68
CA ARG A 105 -0.44 81.11 12.08
C ARG A 105 -1.01 80.27 10.94
N LEU A 106 -1.15 80.86 9.74
CA LEU A 106 -1.59 80.14 8.54
C LEU A 106 -0.62 79.02 8.17
N LYS A 107 0.70 79.23 8.34
CA LYS A 107 1.69 78.17 8.14
C LYS A 107 1.53 77.02 9.14
N MET A 108 1.37 77.31 10.43
CA MET A 108 1.16 76.31 11.47
C MET A 108 -0.17 75.54 11.27
N GLU A 109 -1.22 76.21 10.80
CA GLU A 109 -2.50 75.56 10.47
C GLU A 109 -2.39 74.67 9.23
N ALA A 110 -1.66 75.10 8.20
CA ALA A 110 -1.38 74.30 7.03
C ALA A 110 -0.53 73.06 7.38
N ASP A 111 0.48 73.22 8.24
CA ASP A 111 1.31 72.11 8.71
C ASP A 111 0.48 71.14 9.58
N ARG A 112 -0.39 71.63 10.46
CA ARG A 112 -1.33 70.80 11.23
C ARG A 112 -2.23 69.96 10.32
N LYS A 113 -2.85 70.57 9.31
CA LYS A 113 -3.69 69.85 8.33
C LYS A 113 -2.90 68.80 7.54
N ARG A 114 -1.61 69.05 7.24
CA ARG A 114 -0.73 68.07 6.62
C ARG A 114 -0.43 66.88 7.53
N TYR A 115 -0.19 67.12 8.82
CA TYR A 115 0.01 66.03 9.79
C TYR A 115 -1.25 65.20 10.00
N GLU A 116 -2.42 65.84 10.14
CA GLU A 116 -3.71 65.13 10.24
C GLU A 116 -3.97 64.26 8.99
N ALA A 117 -3.65 64.76 7.78
CA ALA A 117 -3.76 63.97 6.56
C ALA A 117 -2.77 62.79 6.48
N LEU A 118 -1.56 62.94 7.03
CA LEU A 118 -0.57 61.87 7.11
C LEU A 118 -1.00 60.77 8.11
N GLU A 119 -1.55 61.15 9.26
CA GLU A 119 -2.09 60.21 10.24
C GLU A 119 -3.26 59.40 9.65
N ASP A 120 -4.19 60.07 8.96
CA ASP A 120 -5.28 59.41 8.25
C ASP A 120 -4.77 58.45 7.17
N GLN A 121 -3.73 58.83 6.43
CA GLN A 121 -3.12 57.96 5.43
C GLN A 121 -2.50 56.71 6.08
N ILE A 122 -1.72 56.88 7.14
CA ILE A 122 -1.08 55.78 7.88
C ILE A 122 -2.15 54.83 8.43
N GLN A 123 -3.24 55.36 8.98
CA GLN A 123 -4.34 54.55 9.51
C GLN A 123 -5.04 53.74 8.42
N ARG A 124 -5.29 54.34 7.24
CA ARG A 124 -5.86 53.62 6.08
C ARG A 124 -4.94 52.52 5.58
N GLU A 125 -3.64 52.79 5.47
CA GLU A 125 -2.65 51.80 5.06
C GLU A 125 -2.54 50.65 6.07
N TYR A 126 -2.61 50.95 7.37
CA TYR A 126 -2.63 49.92 8.42
C TYR A 126 -3.88 49.05 8.32
N ASN A 127 -5.07 49.65 8.21
CA ASN A 127 -6.33 48.92 8.08
C ASN A 127 -6.34 48.04 6.82
N ALA A 128 -5.84 48.55 5.69
CA ALA A 128 -5.72 47.79 4.45
C ALA A 128 -4.76 46.59 4.59
N LYS A 129 -3.61 46.77 5.26
CA LYS A 129 -2.68 45.68 5.55
C LYS A 129 -3.30 44.62 6.46
N MET A 130 -4.00 45.03 7.52
CA MET A 130 -4.67 44.10 8.43
C MET A 130 -5.79 43.33 7.74
N ALA A 131 -6.57 43.99 6.87
CA ALA A 131 -7.58 43.31 6.05
C ALA A 131 -6.96 42.26 5.14
N ALA A 132 -5.83 42.56 4.49
CA ALA A 132 -5.12 41.61 3.64
C ALA A 132 -4.56 40.41 4.43
N VAL A 133 -4.03 40.64 5.63
CA VAL A 133 -3.55 39.56 6.52
C VAL A 133 -4.72 38.68 6.96
N ASN A 134 -5.84 39.28 7.36
CA ASN A 134 -7.03 38.54 7.78
C ASN A 134 -7.64 37.73 6.62
N ALA A 135 -7.67 38.29 5.40
CA ALA A 135 -8.12 37.58 4.21
C ALA A 135 -7.23 36.37 3.89
N ARG A 136 -5.91 36.52 4.02
CA ARG A 136 -4.97 35.39 3.85
C ARG A 136 -5.14 34.32 4.93
N ALA A 137 -5.35 34.73 6.18
CA ALA A 137 -5.59 33.79 7.27
C ALA A 137 -6.90 33.01 7.06
N ALA A 138 -7.96 33.67 6.59
CA ALA A 138 -9.22 33.03 6.23
C ALA A 138 -9.04 32.04 5.08
N ALA A 139 -8.35 32.43 4.00
CA ALA A 139 -8.08 31.54 2.87
C ALA A 139 -7.29 30.28 3.26
N VAL A 140 -6.27 30.43 4.12
CA VAL A 140 -5.51 29.28 4.64
C VAL A 140 -6.39 28.38 5.51
N LYS A 141 -7.27 28.95 6.33
CA LYS A 141 -8.21 28.18 7.16
C LYS A 141 -9.18 27.37 6.29
N ASP A 142 -9.71 27.98 5.24
CA ASP A 142 -10.61 27.31 4.29
C ASP A 142 -9.88 26.21 3.50
N GLU A 143 -8.63 26.43 3.12
CA GLU A 143 -7.80 25.41 2.47
C GLU A 143 -7.55 24.20 3.39
N MET A 144 -7.25 24.46 4.67
CA MET A 144 -7.07 23.41 5.67
C MET A 144 -8.37 22.64 5.92
N ALA A 145 -9.51 23.33 6.00
CA ALA A 145 -10.82 22.69 6.13
C ALA A 145 -11.14 21.79 4.92
N ARG A 146 -10.84 22.24 3.70
CA ARG A 146 -11.02 21.41 2.48
C ARG A 146 -10.11 20.18 2.48
N LYS A 147 -8.84 20.32 2.88
CA LYS A 147 -7.91 19.18 2.98
C LYS A 147 -8.38 18.16 4.02
N GLU A 148 -8.90 18.62 5.16
CA GLU A 148 -9.43 17.72 6.18
C GLU A 148 -10.72 17.02 5.69
N GLN A 149 -11.60 17.72 4.99
CA GLN A 149 -12.77 17.11 4.38
C GLN A 149 -12.39 16.03 3.36
N GLN A 150 -11.43 16.30 2.47
CA GLN A 150 -10.90 15.30 1.54
C GLN A 150 -10.31 14.09 2.27
N ARG A 151 -9.57 14.30 3.36
CA ARG A 151 -9.02 13.22 4.18
C ARG A 151 -10.11 12.35 4.80
N LEU A 152 -11.20 12.94 5.26
CA LEU A 152 -12.36 12.22 5.79
C LEU A 152 -13.09 11.43 4.70
N ASP A 153 -13.31 12.04 3.53
CA ASP A 153 -13.94 11.38 2.39
C ASP A 153 -13.11 10.18 1.90
N ASP A 154 -11.78 10.32 1.85
CA ASP A 154 -10.86 9.23 1.53
C ASP A 154 -10.90 8.10 2.58
N GLN A 155 -11.01 8.44 3.87
CA GLN A 155 -11.19 7.44 4.94
C GLN A 155 -12.52 6.70 4.81
N ILE A 156 -13.60 7.42 4.50
CA ILE A 156 -14.93 6.83 4.27
C ILE A 156 -14.89 5.93 3.03
N ALA A 157 -14.27 6.36 1.93
CA ALA A 157 -14.12 5.58 0.71
C ALA A 157 -13.31 4.30 0.97
N LYS A 158 -12.21 4.40 1.72
CA LYS A 158 -11.42 3.25 2.13
C LYS A 158 -12.21 2.29 3.03
N GLY A 159 -12.98 2.80 3.97
CA GLY A 159 -13.88 1.99 4.81
C GLY A 159 -14.95 1.26 3.99
N LYS A 160 -15.59 1.94 3.04
CA LYS A 160 -16.56 1.33 2.12
C LYS A 160 -15.93 0.26 1.23
N ALA A 161 -14.70 0.47 0.75
CA ALA A 161 -13.98 -0.52 -0.03
C ALA A 161 -13.61 -1.76 0.80
N GLN A 162 -13.22 -1.57 2.06
CA GLN A 162 -12.96 -2.68 2.99
C GLN A 162 -14.23 -3.47 3.30
N ALA A 163 -15.36 -2.80 3.55
CA ALA A 163 -16.65 -3.45 3.75
C ALA A 163 -17.05 -4.31 2.54
N LYS A 164 -16.97 -3.75 1.32
CA LYS A 164 -17.24 -4.51 0.08
C LYS A 164 -16.32 -5.71 -0.10
N ALA A 165 -15.05 -5.59 0.29
CA ALA A 165 -14.09 -6.70 0.21
C ALA A 165 -14.42 -7.80 1.23
N ALA A 166 -14.85 -7.43 2.44
CA ALA A 166 -15.32 -8.37 3.46
C ALA A 166 -16.60 -9.09 3.02
N ASP A 167 -17.60 -8.35 2.50
CA ASP A 167 -18.84 -8.94 1.97
C ASP A 167 -18.54 -9.96 0.87
N LYS A 168 -17.62 -9.62 -0.05
CA LYS A 168 -17.21 -10.53 -1.12
C LYS A 168 -16.54 -11.79 -0.56
N PHE A 169 -15.67 -11.65 0.43
CA PHE A 169 -15.03 -12.78 1.09
C PHE A 169 -16.06 -13.71 1.76
N GLU A 170 -17.04 -13.17 2.48
CA GLU A 170 -18.11 -13.96 3.08
C GLU A 170 -18.96 -14.69 2.03
N VAL A 171 -19.27 -14.03 0.90
CA VAL A 171 -20.00 -14.66 -0.20
C VAL A 171 -19.19 -15.78 -0.83
N ASP A 172 -17.89 -15.56 -1.06
CA ASP A 172 -16.99 -16.58 -1.63
C ASP A 172 -16.82 -17.78 -0.68
N GLU A 173 -16.72 -17.55 0.64
CA GLU A 173 -16.69 -18.62 1.65
C GLU A 173 -17.99 -19.42 1.68
N ARG A 174 -19.15 -18.75 1.65
CA ARG A 174 -20.45 -19.42 1.57
C ARG A 174 -20.58 -20.25 0.31
N LYS A 175 -20.13 -19.72 -0.84
CA LYS A 175 -20.14 -20.44 -2.11
C LYS A 175 -19.25 -21.69 -2.05
N HIS A 176 -18.06 -21.56 -1.47
CA HIS A 176 -17.14 -22.69 -1.29
C HIS A 176 -17.70 -23.74 -0.31
N ALA A 177 -18.38 -23.32 0.76
CA ALA A 177 -19.06 -24.23 1.68
C ALA A 177 -20.21 -24.99 1.00
N LEU A 178 -21.00 -24.31 0.15
CA LEU A 178 -22.05 -24.95 -0.65
C LEU A 178 -21.48 -25.95 -1.65
N GLN A 179 -20.39 -25.61 -2.33
CA GLN A 179 -19.71 -26.53 -3.26
C GLN A 179 -19.22 -27.80 -2.55
N LYS A 180 -18.64 -27.67 -1.35
CA LYS A 180 -18.25 -28.84 -0.55
C LYS A 180 -19.44 -29.70 -0.17
N LEU A 181 -20.57 -29.10 0.21
CA LEU A 181 -21.77 -29.84 0.54
C LEU A 181 -22.33 -30.56 -0.69
N GLU A 182 -22.32 -29.93 -1.87
CA GLU A 182 -22.69 -30.57 -3.13
C GLU A 182 -21.77 -31.75 -3.48
N GLU A 183 -20.46 -31.61 -3.29
CA GLU A 183 -19.47 -32.68 -3.47
C GLU A 183 -19.72 -33.85 -2.50
N GLU A 184 -19.91 -33.57 -1.20
CA GLU A 184 -20.23 -34.60 -0.19
C GLU A 184 -21.54 -35.33 -0.51
N MET A 185 -22.57 -34.61 -0.96
CA MET A 185 -23.84 -35.20 -1.36
C MET A 185 -23.70 -36.06 -2.61
N ALA A 186 -22.88 -35.65 -3.58
CA ALA A 186 -22.58 -36.45 -4.77
C ALA A 186 -21.81 -37.72 -4.41
N GLU A 187 -20.83 -37.65 -3.51
CA GLU A 187 -20.11 -38.82 -3.00
C GLU A 187 -21.04 -39.80 -2.27
N LEU A 188 -21.95 -39.29 -1.43
CA LEU A 188 -22.96 -40.10 -0.76
C LEU A 188 -23.91 -40.79 -1.76
N GLU A 189 -24.29 -40.10 -2.85
CA GLU A 189 -25.12 -40.71 -3.89
C GLU A 189 -24.38 -41.83 -4.64
N VAL A 190 -23.09 -41.64 -4.93
CA VAL A 190 -22.23 -42.67 -5.53
C VAL A 190 -22.11 -43.87 -4.60
N GLN A 191 -21.86 -43.65 -3.30
CA GLN A 191 -21.81 -44.71 -2.30
C GLN A 191 -23.15 -45.47 -2.20
N ARG A 192 -24.28 -44.75 -2.21
CA ARG A 192 -25.61 -45.35 -2.21
C ARG A 192 -25.86 -46.22 -3.45
N LYS A 193 -25.46 -45.74 -4.64
CA LYS A 193 -25.56 -46.51 -5.89
C LYS A 193 -24.65 -47.74 -5.87
N ALA A 194 -23.44 -47.63 -5.31
CA ALA A 194 -22.52 -48.76 -5.15
C ALA A 194 -23.08 -49.81 -4.19
N ALA A 195 -23.62 -49.40 -3.04
CA ALA A 195 -24.26 -50.28 -2.07
C ALA A 195 -25.48 -51.02 -2.68
N LEU A 196 -26.32 -50.31 -3.45
CA LEU A 196 -27.44 -50.94 -4.18
C LEU A 196 -26.97 -51.96 -5.22
N ARG A 197 -25.86 -51.68 -5.92
CA ARG A 197 -25.28 -52.64 -6.88
C ARG A 197 -24.72 -53.88 -6.18
N GLU A 198 -24.03 -53.73 -5.05
CA GLU A 198 -23.58 -54.87 -4.25
C GLU A 198 -24.75 -55.70 -3.73
N LYS A 199 -25.79 -55.05 -3.18
CA LYS A 199 -27.01 -55.75 -2.73
C LYS A 199 -27.66 -56.55 -3.85
N ARG A 200 -27.76 -55.99 -5.07
CA ARG A 200 -28.28 -56.72 -6.24
C ARG A 200 -27.41 -57.91 -6.64
N LYS A 201 -26.08 -57.79 -6.54
CA LYS A 201 -25.17 -58.92 -6.80
C LYS A 201 -25.33 -60.02 -5.74
N GLU A 202 -25.51 -59.64 -4.49
CA GLU A 202 -25.72 -60.56 -3.38
C GLU A 202 -27.05 -61.30 -3.54
N GLU A 203 -28.15 -60.59 -3.81
CA GLU A 203 -29.46 -61.20 -4.11
C GLU A 203 -29.38 -62.15 -5.33
N LYS A 204 -28.61 -61.79 -6.37
CA LYS A 204 -28.39 -62.68 -7.52
C LYS A 204 -27.64 -63.96 -7.11
N ARG A 205 -26.58 -63.84 -6.29
CA ARG A 205 -25.83 -64.99 -5.78
C ARG A 205 -26.67 -65.87 -4.86
N GLU A 206 -27.56 -65.30 -4.06
CA GLU A 206 -28.50 -66.07 -3.24
C GLU A 206 -29.46 -66.87 -4.13
N ARG A 207 -30.06 -66.26 -5.15
CA ARG A 207 -30.93 -66.98 -6.10
C ARG A 207 -30.21 -68.10 -6.82
N GLU A 208 -28.96 -67.89 -7.25
CA GLU A 208 -28.12 -68.93 -7.86
C GLU A 208 -27.85 -70.10 -6.88
N ARG A 209 -27.64 -69.80 -5.59
CA ARG A 209 -27.47 -70.83 -4.55
C ARG A 209 -28.77 -71.61 -4.31
N GLU A 210 -29.90 -70.92 -4.22
CA GLU A 210 -31.22 -71.56 -4.05
C GLU A 210 -31.55 -72.47 -5.24
N GLN A 211 -31.31 -72.01 -6.47
CA GLN A 211 -31.50 -72.83 -7.67
C GLN A 211 -30.58 -74.06 -7.67
N ALA A 212 -29.29 -73.89 -7.34
CA ALA A 212 -28.36 -75.02 -7.23
C ALA A 212 -28.77 -76.00 -6.13
N GLU A 213 -29.36 -75.54 -5.04
CA GLU A 213 -29.88 -76.40 -3.98
C GLU A 213 -31.14 -77.16 -4.44
N LEU A 214 -32.08 -76.49 -5.12
CA LEU A 214 -33.27 -77.12 -5.70
C LEU A 214 -32.87 -78.19 -6.72
N GLU A 215 -31.91 -77.91 -7.60
CA GLU A 215 -31.39 -78.90 -8.54
C GLU A 215 -30.74 -80.10 -7.83
N ARG A 216 -29.97 -79.87 -6.76
CA ARG A 216 -29.41 -80.94 -5.94
C ARG A 216 -30.51 -81.79 -5.31
N ARG A 217 -31.55 -81.16 -4.74
CA ARG A 217 -32.70 -81.86 -4.16
C ARG A 217 -33.43 -82.68 -5.22
N ALA A 218 -33.67 -82.13 -6.41
CA ALA A 218 -34.28 -82.84 -7.52
C ALA A 218 -33.44 -84.05 -7.97
N LYS A 219 -32.12 -83.90 -8.11
CA LYS A 219 -31.20 -85.02 -8.43
C LYS A 219 -31.23 -86.11 -7.36
N MET A 220 -31.26 -85.73 -6.08
CA MET A 220 -31.37 -86.67 -4.97
C MET A 220 -32.71 -87.42 -4.96
N ALA A 221 -33.83 -86.73 -5.23
CA ALA A 221 -35.15 -87.33 -5.33
C ALA A 221 -35.22 -88.33 -6.50
N LEU A 222 -34.64 -87.99 -7.65
CA LEU A 222 -34.57 -88.88 -8.82
C LEU A 222 -33.74 -90.14 -8.51
N LEU A 223 -32.62 -89.99 -7.80
CA LEU A 223 -31.83 -91.13 -7.32
C LEU A 223 -32.61 -92.01 -6.32
N ALA A 224 -33.40 -91.41 -5.43
CA ALA A 224 -34.26 -92.16 -4.51
C ALA A 224 -35.35 -92.95 -5.27
N ALA A 225 -36.04 -92.32 -6.22
CA ALA A 225 -37.05 -92.98 -7.05
C ALA A 225 -36.45 -94.16 -7.86
N LYS A 226 -35.24 -93.99 -8.42
CA LYS A 226 -34.54 -95.10 -9.10
C LYS A 226 -34.23 -96.27 -8.15
N LYS A 227 -33.86 -95.98 -6.90
CA LYS A 227 -33.64 -97.02 -5.88
C LYS A 227 -34.94 -97.73 -5.53
N GLU A 228 -36.03 -96.99 -5.37
CA GLU A 228 -37.36 -97.58 -5.11
C GLU A 228 -37.82 -98.48 -6.27
N GLN A 229 -37.65 -98.04 -7.52
CA GLN A 229 -37.94 -98.87 -8.70
C GLN A 229 -37.10 -100.15 -8.73
N ALA A 230 -35.81 -100.06 -8.40
CA ALA A 230 -34.94 -101.24 -8.32
C ALA A 230 -35.34 -102.20 -7.18
N ILE A 231 -35.79 -101.66 -6.04
CA ILE A 231 -36.31 -102.45 -4.92
C ILE A 231 -37.61 -103.16 -5.32
N GLU A 232 -38.55 -102.46 -5.96
CA GLU A 232 -39.80 -103.06 -6.47
C GLU A 232 -39.53 -104.13 -7.53
N HIS A 233 -38.58 -103.90 -8.44
CA HIS A 233 -38.18 -104.92 -9.42
C HIS A 233 -37.64 -106.19 -8.74
N LEU A 234 -36.75 -106.03 -7.75
CA LEU A 234 -36.22 -107.16 -6.97
C LEU A 234 -37.32 -107.88 -6.18
N ARG A 235 -38.30 -107.13 -5.66
CA ARG A 235 -39.45 -107.70 -4.96
C ARG A 235 -40.28 -108.58 -5.90
N LEU A 236 -40.59 -108.09 -7.10
CA LEU A 236 -41.32 -108.86 -8.11
C LEU A 236 -40.55 -110.12 -8.54
N GLU A 237 -39.24 -110.03 -8.74
CA GLU A 237 -38.42 -111.23 -9.04
C GLU A 237 -38.47 -112.28 -7.92
N VAL A 238 -38.50 -111.84 -6.66
CA VAL A 238 -38.62 -112.74 -5.50
C VAL A 238 -40.01 -113.38 -5.45
N GLU A 239 -41.06 -112.62 -5.73
CA GLU A 239 -42.44 -113.12 -5.81
C GLU A 239 -42.60 -114.15 -6.95
N GLU A 240 -42.03 -113.89 -8.14
CA GLU A 240 -42.01 -114.86 -9.24
C GLU A 240 -41.25 -116.15 -8.89
N ARG A 241 -40.10 -116.03 -8.22
CA ARG A 241 -39.34 -117.21 -7.76
C ARG A 241 -40.12 -118.01 -6.72
N ALA A 242 -40.84 -117.35 -5.83
CA ALA A 242 -41.69 -118.00 -4.84
C ALA A 242 -42.82 -118.79 -5.52
N GLN A 243 -43.48 -118.20 -6.54
CA GLN A 243 -44.51 -118.88 -7.33
C GLN A 243 -43.95 -120.11 -8.06
N ARG A 244 -42.79 -119.98 -8.73
CA ARG A 244 -42.15 -121.14 -9.38
C ARG A 244 -41.79 -122.24 -8.38
N LEU A 245 -41.34 -121.87 -7.18
CA LEU A 245 -41.06 -122.85 -6.13
C LEU A 245 -42.33 -123.56 -5.64
N GLU A 246 -43.45 -122.86 -5.54
CA GLU A 246 -44.76 -123.44 -5.20
C GLU A 246 -45.23 -124.42 -6.29
N GLU A 247 -45.10 -124.05 -7.56
CA GLU A 247 -45.35 -124.92 -8.71
C GLU A 247 -44.50 -126.19 -8.66
N PHE A 248 -43.18 -126.06 -8.49
CA PHE A 248 -42.27 -127.21 -8.36
C PHE A 248 -42.61 -128.10 -7.17
N GLN A 249 -43.02 -127.53 -6.04
CA GLN A 249 -43.45 -128.31 -4.88
C GLN A 249 -44.73 -129.09 -5.18
N SER A 250 -45.70 -128.48 -5.87
CA SER A 250 -46.93 -129.14 -6.28
C SER A 250 -46.68 -130.32 -7.24
N GLU A 251 -45.78 -130.15 -8.21
CA GLU A 251 -45.36 -131.21 -9.14
C GLU A 251 -44.62 -132.36 -8.43
N LEU A 252 -43.74 -132.05 -7.47
CA LEU A 252 -43.09 -133.08 -6.68
C LEU A 252 -44.10 -133.89 -5.85
N THR A 253 -45.14 -133.26 -5.33
CA THR A 253 -46.20 -133.97 -4.61
C THR A 253 -47.04 -134.86 -5.52
N SER A 254 -47.34 -134.43 -6.75
CA SER A 254 -48.09 -135.24 -7.72
C SER A 254 -47.27 -136.44 -8.20
N LEU A 255 -45.98 -136.24 -8.54
CA LEU A 255 -45.07 -137.31 -8.95
C LEU A 255 -44.85 -138.36 -7.84
N ARG A 256 -44.77 -137.93 -6.56
CA ARG A 256 -44.72 -138.87 -5.43
C ARG A 256 -46.00 -139.69 -5.32
N ALA A 257 -47.17 -139.08 -5.53
CA ALA A 257 -48.45 -139.78 -5.51
C ALA A 257 -48.58 -140.79 -6.67
N GLU A 258 -48.08 -140.46 -7.87
CA GLU A 258 -48.04 -141.39 -9.01
C GLU A 258 -47.08 -142.55 -8.78
N ARG A 259 -45.87 -142.28 -8.26
CA ARG A 259 -44.87 -143.33 -8.01
C ARG A 259 -45.32 -144.33 -6.95
N LEU A 260 -46.06 -143.88 -5.94
CA LEU A 260 -46.68 -144.76 -4.94
C LEU A 260 -47.77 -145.67 -5.52
N LYS A 261 -48.47 -145.24 -6.59
CA LYS A 261 -49.46 -146.08 -7.29
C LYS A 261 -48.81 -147.18 -8.14
N MET A 262 -47.64 -146.92 -8.71
CA MET A 262 -46.94 -147.86 -9.62
C MET A 262 -46.07 -148.92 -8.91
N SER A 263 -45.99 -148.90 -7.57
CA SER A 263 -45.10 -149.79 -6.78
C SER A 263 -45.82 -150.99 -6.15
N ARG A 264 -47.07 -151.28 -6.52
CA ARG A 264 -47.81 -152.46 -6.06
C ARG A 264 -47.78 -153.53 -7.17
N ASP A 265 -47.15 -154.67 -6.86
CA ASP A 265 -47.17 -155.95 -7.59
C ASP A 265 -45.96 -156.27 -8.50
N GLY A 266 -45.07 -157.13 -8.01
CA GLY A 266 -44.00 -157.78 -8.79
C GLY A 266 -43.07 -158.69 -7.95
N PRO A 267 -43.17 -160.04 -8.04
CA PRO A 267 -42.54 -160.98 -7.12
C PRO A 267 -41.13 -161.40 -7.56
N ASN A 268 -40.18 -160.47 -7.57
CA ASN A 268 -38.73 -160.74 -7.58
C ASN A 268 -37.92 -159.49 -7.17
N LEU A 269 -38.42 -158.78 -6.17
CA LEU A 269 -37.86 -157.52 -5.69
C LEU A 269 -36.58 -157.68 -4.82
N PRO A 270 -36.49 -158.63 -3.86
CA PRO A 270 -35.40 -158.60 -2.88
C PRO A 270 -34.01 -158.81 -3.50
N ASP A 271 -33.87 -159.76 -4.42
CA ASP A 271 -32.55 -160.14 -4.97
C ASP A 271 -32.09 -159.21 -6.09
N ARG A 272 -33.03 -158.63 -6.86
CA ARG A 272 -32.73 -157.58 -7.86
C ARG A 272 -32.44 -156.22 -7.24
N ILE A 273 -33.13 -155.86 -6.15
CA ILE A 273 -32.87 -154.61 -5.44
C ILE A 273 -31.47 -154.63 -4.85
N LYS A 274 -31.05 -155.75 -4.24
CA LYS A 274 -29.73 -155.86 -3.62
C LYS A 274 -28.60 -155.74 -4.65
N ALA A 275 -28.70 -156.46 -5.78
CA ALA A 275 -27.72 -156.38 -6.86
C ALA A 275 -27.68 -155.00 -7.55
N ASN A 276 -28.83 -154.30 -7.66
CA ASN A 276 -28.85 -152.93 -8.20
C ASN A 276 -28.32 -151.90 -7.20
N LEU A 277 -28.57 -152.06 -5.90
CA LEU A 277 -28.01 -151.18 -4.85
C LEU A 277 -26.49 -151.28 -4.81
N GLU A 278 -25.93 -152.49 -4.89
CA GLU A 278 -24.48 -152.69 -4.93
C GLU A 278 -23.86 -152.08 -6.20
N ARG A 279 -24.49 -152.24 -7.37
CA ARG A 279 -24.05 -151.57 -8.61
C ARG A 279 -24.16 -150.05 -8.52
N GLN A 280 -25.21 -149.52 -7.90
CA GLN A 280 -25.42 -148.10 -7.75
C GLN A 280 -24.41 -147.47 -6.78
N GLN A 281 -24.06 -148.18 -5.69
CA GLN A 281 -22.99 -147.78 -4.78
C GLN A 281 -21.64 -147.76 -5.49
N ALA A 282 -21.31 -148.79 -6.30
CA ALA A 282 -20.07 -148.82 -7.06
C ALA A 282 -19.94 -147.67 -8.08
N VAL A 283 -21.05 -147.26 -8.72
CA VAL A 283 -21.07 -146.11 -9.63
C VAL A 283 -20.91 -144.79 -8.88
N GLN A 284 -21.52 -144.65 -7.69
CA GLN A 284 -21.36 -143.45 -6.87
C GLN A 284 -19.94 -143.30 -6.32
N GLU A 285 -19.29 -144.40 -5.91
CA GLU A 285 -17.90 -144.41 -5.47
C GLU A 285 -16.98 -143.92 -6.61
N ARG A 286 -17.12 -144.46 -7.83
CA ARG A 286 -16.35 -144.00 -9.01
C ARG A 286 -16.60 -142.53 -9.34
N HIS A 287 -17.85 -142.06 -9.25
CA HIS A 287 -18.17 -140.67 -9.52
C HIS A 287 -17.58 -139.72 -8.46
N LYS A 288 -17.52 -140.14 -7.19
CA LYS A 288 -16.84 -139.37 -6.14
C LYS A 288 -15.34 -139.28 -6.40
N GLU A 289 -14.70 -140.37 -6.78
CA GLU A 289 -13.27 -140.39 -7.15
C GLU A 289 -12.98 -139.44 -8.33
N GLU A 290 -13.85 -139.45 -9.34
CA GLU A 290 -13.73 -138.58 -10.53
C GLU A 290 -13.91 -137.08 -10.18
N LEU A 291 -14.86 -136.75 -9.30
CA LEU A 291 -15.04 -135.39 -8.80
C LEU A 291 -13.86 -134.90 -7.95
N ILE A 292 -13.25 -135.78 -7.15
CA ILE A 292 -12.06 -135.46 -6.37
C ILE A 292 -10.89 -135.16 -7.32
N MET A 293 -10.69 -135.97 -8.36
CA MET A 293 -9.66 -135.75 -9.37
C MET A 293 -9.86 -134.43 -10.14
N MET A 294 -11.09 -134.13 -10.56
CA MET A 294 -11.43 -132.85 -11.20
C MET A 294 -11.20 -131.65 -10.29
N ARG A 295 -11.52 -131.77 -9.00
CA ARG A 295 -11.30 -130.70 -8.02
C ARG A 295 -9.81 -130.45 -7.80
N MET A 296 -9.01 -131.51 -7.65
CA MET A 296 -7.55 -131.36 -7.54
C MET A 296 -6.94 -130.73 -8.79
N ALA A 297 -7.40 -131.08 -9.99
CA ALA A 297 -6.94 -130.46 -11.23
C ALA A 297 -7.30 -128.97 -11.33
N LYS A 298 -8.51 -128.59 -10.90
CA LYS A 298 -8.96 -127.20 -10.86
C LYS A 298 -8.18 -126.38 -9.82
N ASP A 299 -7.92 -126.95 -8.66
CA ASP A 299 -7.13 -126.31 -7.60
C ASP A 299 -5.66 -126.16 -8.02
N ALA A 300 -5.09 -127.14 -8.73
CA ALA A 300 -3.76 -127.03 -9.34
C ALA A 300 -3.69 -125.92 -10.41
N HIS A 301 -4.72 -125.80 -11.27
CA HIS A 301 -4.81 -124.71 -12.25
C HIS A 301 -4.97 -123.33 -11.60
N ALA A 302 -5.76 -123.23 -10.53
CA ALA A 302 -5.95 -121.99 -9.77
C ALA A 302 -4.70 -121.60 -8.94
N ALA A 303 -3.88 -122.58 -8.55
CA ALA A 303 -2.58 -122.34 -7.95
C ALA A 303 -1.56 -121.87 -9.02
N ALA A 304 -1.53 -122.52 -10.19
CA ALA A 304 -0.65 -122.12 -11.30
C ALA A 304 -0.95 -120.71 -11.85
N GLY A 305 -2.22 -120.32 -11.92
CA GLY A 305 -2.65 -118.97 -12.33
C GLY A 305 -2.33 -117.87 -11.32
N ARG A 306 -2.07 -118.22 -10.05
CA ARG A 306 -1.64 -117.27 -9.01
C ARG A 306 -0.12 -117.09 -8.95
N VAL A 307 0.66 -118.02 -9.50
CA VAL A 307 2.14 -118.02 -9.44
C VAL A 307 2.78 -117.43 -10.71
N THR A 308 2.04 -117.20 -11.80
CA THR A 308 2.62 -116.83 -13.11
C THR A 308 2.28 -115.41 -13.62
N ALA A 309 1.68 -114.54 -12.82
CA ALA A 309 1.42 -113.15 -13.23
C ALA A 309 2.08 -112.16 -12.26
N ASP A 310 3.38 -111.97 -12.44
CA ASP A 310 4.17 -110.91 -11.82
C ASP A 310 3.72 -109.54 -12.37
N ASN A 311 2.61 -109.02 -11.86
CA ASN A 311 2.05 -107.70 -12.19
C ASN A 311 2.62 -106.59 -11.28
N SER A 312 3.66 -106.89 -10.51
CA SER A 312 4.33 -105.97 -9.58
C SER A 312 4.95 -104.78 -10.31
N GLU A 313 5.65 -105.04 -11.42
CA GLU A 313 6.29 -104.00 -12.24
C GLU A 313 5.27 -103.05 -12.88
N LYS A 314 4.16 -103.58 -13.43
CA LYS A 314 3.09 -102.76 -14.02
C LYS A 314 2.39 -101.86 -12.99
N ARG A 315 2.24 -102.34 -11.74
CA ARG A 315 1.69 -101.53 -10.64
C ARG A 315 2.67 -100.45 -10.20
N ALA A 316 3.95 -100.78 -10.06
CA ALA A 316 5.00 -99.83 -9.71
C ALA A 316 5.13 -98.72 -10.76
N GLU A 317 5.03 -99.06 -12.05
CA GLU A 317 5.08 -98.09 -13.15
C GLU A 317 3.83 -97.18 -13.17
N GLN A 318 2.64 -97.71 -12.93
CA GLN A 318 1.42 -96.91 -12.75
C GLN A 318 1.52 -95.96 -11.54
N GLU A 319 2.06 -96.42 -10.41
CA GLU A 319 2.28 -95.57 -9.24
C GLU A 319 3.29 -94.46 -9.54
N ARG A 320 4.39 -94.75 -10.24
CA ARG A 320 5.38 -93.75 -10.68
C ARG A 320 4.74 -92.68 -11.57
N ILE A 321 3.93 -93.09 -12.55
CA ILE A 321 3.21 -92.16 -13.45
C ILE A 321 2.21 -91.31 -12.65
N SER A 322 1.51 -91.90 -11.67
CA SER A 322 0.57 -91.16 -10.82
C SER A 322 1.27 -90.15 -9.90
N ALA A 323 2.46 -90.49 -9.38
CA ALA A 323 3.28 -89.62 -8.55
C ALA A 323 3.84 -88.46 -9.39
N GLU A 324 4.31 -88.73 -10.60
CA GLU A 324 4.79 -87.71 -11.53
C GLU A 324 3.66 -86.74 -11.94
N LYS A 325 2.45 -87.25 -12.20
CA LYS A 325 1.28 -86.40 -12.47
C LYS A 325 0.92 -85.50 -11.27
N ARG A 326 0.95 -86.05 -10.05
CA ARG A 326 0.72 -85.28 -8.83
C ARG A 326 1.79 -84.21 -8.61
N ALA A 327 3.06 -84.53 -8.85
CA ALA A 327 4.17 -83.58 -8.76
C ALA A 327 4.04 -82.44 -9.80
N ARG A 328 3.66 -82.75 -11.04
CA ARG A 328 3.41 -81.74 -12.08
C ARG A 328 2.26 -80.79 -11.71
N VAL A 329 1.18 -81.31 -11.13
CA VAL A 329 0.06 -80.48 -10.66
C VAL A 329 0.49 -79.59 -9.50
N GLN A 330 1.24 -80.12 -8.52
CA GLN A 330 1.79 -79.31 -7.43
C GLN A 330 2.72 -78.21 -7.94
N ALA A 331 3.64 -78.52 -8.86
CA ALA A 331 4.53 -77.53 -9.45
C ALA A 331 3.77 -76.42 -10.19
N LEU A 332 2.70 -76.75 -10.91
CA LEU A 332 1.83 -75.76 -11.56
C LEU A 332 1.08 -74.87 -10.55
N VAL A 333 0.62 -75.45 -9.45
CA VAL A 333 -0.03 -74.68 -8.37
C VAL A 333 0.96 -73.75 -7.70
N GLU A 334 2.18 -74.22 -7.39
CA GLU A 334 3.25 -73.41 -6.82
C GLU A 334 3.71 -72.28 -7.77
N ALA A 335 3.83 -72.56 -9.07
CA ALA A 335 4.15 -71.52 -10.04
C ALA A 335 3.04 -70.46 -10.11
N LYS A 336 1.77 -70.88 -10.03
CA LYS A 336 0.62 -69.96 -10.04
C LYS A 336 0.54 -69.14 -8.75
N THR A 337 0.89 -69.70 -7.59
CA THR A 337 0.94 -68.95 -6.32
C THR A 337 2.11 -67.97 -6.31
N ARG A 338 3.30 -68.38 -6.78
CA ARG A 338 4.46 -67.48 -6.95
C ARG A 338 4.13 -66.30 -7.86
N SER A 339 3.53 -66.54 -9.03
CA SER A 339 3.11 -65.47 -9.94
C SER A 339 2.07 -64.51 -9.32
N LYS A 340 1.17 -65.02 -8.48
CA LYS A 340 0.22 -64.17 -7.74
C LYS A 340 0.92 -63.32 -6.68
N MET A 341 1.86 -63.90 -5.93
CA MET A 341 2.63 -63.17 -4.92
C MET A 341 3.49 -62.08 -5.55
N GLU A 342 4.16 -62.38 -6.65
CA GLU A 342 4.97 -61.40 -7.40
C GLU A 342 4.13 -60.22 -7.90
N LYS A 343 2.89 -60.47 -8.37
CA LYS A 343 1.96 -59.39 -8.74
C LYS A 343 1.54 -58.53 -7.55
N ILE A 344 1.33 -59.15 -6.38
CA ILE A 344 0.99 -58.42 -5.14
C ILE A 344 2.18 -57.57 -4.68
N GLU A 345 3.40 -58.13 -4.71
CA GLU A 345 4.63 -57.43 -4.36
C GLU A 345 4.90 -56.26 -5.32
N ALA A 346 4.75 -56.46 -6.62
CA ALA A 346 4.88 -55.39 -7.61
C ALA A 346 3.84 -54.28 -7.40
N HIS A 347 2.61 -54.61 -7.03
CA HIS A 347 1.58 -53.62 -6.71
C HIS A 347 1.91 -52.85 -5.42
N LYS A 348 2.39 -53.56 -4.39
CA LYS A 348 2.83 -52.95 -3.13
C LYS A 348 4.02 -52.00 -3.35
N ALA A 349 5.01 -52.41 -4.14
CA ALA A 349 6.14 -51.57 -4.51
C ALA A 349 5.72 -50.30 -5.26
N ARG A 350 4.72 -50.40 -6.15
CA ARG A 350 4.14 -49.22 -6.83
C ARG A 350 3.43 -48.26 -5.86
N GLN A 351 2.70 -48.80 -4.89
CA GLN A 351 2.05 -47.98 -3.85
C GLN A 351 3.07 -47.29 -2.95
N GLU A 352 4.11 -48.00 -2.53
CA GLU A 352 5.22 -47.44 -1.74
C GLU A 352 5.96 -46.34 -2.51
N ALA A 353 6.29 -46.57 -3.79
CA ALA A 353 6.90 -45.55 -4.64
C ALA A 353 6.01 -44.31 -4.82
N TYR A 354 4.69 -44.49 -4.96
CA TYR A 354 3.73 -43.39 -5.04
C TYR A 354 3.65 -42.60 -3.72
N ALA A 355 3.66 -43.29 -2.57
CA ALA A 355 3.68 -42.65 -1.26
C ALA A 355 4.96 -41.81 -1.06
N VAL A 356 6.13 -42.34 -1.42
CA VAL A 356 7.41 -41.60 -1.38
C VAL A 356 7.37 -40.38 -2.30
N LYS A 357 6.77 -40.49 -3.49
CA LYS A 357 6.60 -39.35 -4.41
C LYS A 357 5.73 -38.25 -3.79
N LEU A 358 4.59 -38.62 -3.20
CA LEU A 358 3.69 -37.70 -2.50
C LEU A 358 4.38 -36.97 -1.34
N GLU A 359 5.19 -37.67 -0.53
CA GLU A 359 5.97 -37.03 0.53
C GLU A 359 7.00 -36.04 -0.03
N LYS A 360 7.69 -36.41 -1.11
CA LYS A 360 8.67 -35.54 -1.76
C LYS A 360 8.00 -34.27 -2.30
N ASP A 361 6.81 -34.40 -2.89
CA ASP A 361 6.05 -33.27 -3.41
C ASP A 361 5.51 -32.38 -2.29
N ARG A 362 5.01 -32.95 -1.17
CA ARG A 362 4.65 -32.19 0.05
C ARG A 362 5.84 -31.43 0.62
N LYS A 363 7.02 -32.04 0.70
CA LYS A 363 8.25 -31.38 1.18
C LYS A 363 8.67 -30.24 0.25
N LYS A 364 8.58 -30.41 -1.07
CA LYS A 364 8.83 -29.34 -2.05
C LYS A 364 7.84 -28.20 -1.93
N GLU A 365 6.55 -28.49 -1.75
CA GLU A 365 5.51 -27.47 -1.60
C GLU A 365 5.69 -26.68 -0.29
N ALA A 366 6.01 -27.35 0.81
CA ALA A 366 6.34 -26.71 2.08
C ALA A 366 7.58 -25.80 1.95
N ALA A 367 8.62 -26.23 1.23
CA ALA A 367 9.79 -25.41 0.94
C ALA A 367 9.43 -24.18 0.08
N ARG A 368 8.59 -24.35 -0.94
CA ARG A 368 8.08 -23.24 -1.76
C ARG A 368 7.31 -22.21 -0.93
N LYS A 369 6.39 -22.66 -0.07
CA LYS A 369 5.64 -21.77 0.84
C LYS A 369 6.57 -21.00 1.78
N LYS A 370 7.59 -21.66 2.34
CA LYS A 370 8.59 -21.01 3.20
C LYS A 370 9.37 -19.92 2.47
N VAL A 371 9.76 -20.15 1.22
CA VAL A 371 10.44 -19.14 0.38
C VAL A 371 9.49 -17.98 0.05
N GLU A 372 8.23 -18.28 -0.30
CA GLU A 372 7.22 -17.25 -0.59
C GLU A 372 6.94 -16.36 0.63
N GLU A 373 6.85 -16.95 1.83
CA GLU A 373 6.71 -16.21 3.09
C GLU A 373 7.93 -15.33 3.37
N GLN A 374 9.15 -15.85 3.16
CA GLN A 374 10.38 -15.07 3.30
C GLN A 374 10.42 -13.87 2.33
N LEU A 375 9.99 -14.05 1.08
CA LEU A 375 9.88 -12.96 0.10
C LEU A 375 8.84 -11.92 0.53
N LYS A 376 7.66 -12.35 1.01
CA LYS A 376 6.64 -11.41 1.53
C LYS A 376 7.15 -10.61 2.74
N VAL A 377 7.93 -11.25 3.63
CA VAL A 377 8.57 -10.55 4.76
C VAL A 377 9.64 -9.58 4.26
N ALA A 378 10.48 -9.98 3.31
CA ALA A 378 11.50 -9.12 2.71
C ALA A 378 10.88 -7.90 2.00
N GLU A 379 9.82 -8.09 1.22
CA GLU A 379 9.07 -7.01 0.55
C GLU A 379 8.40 -6.07 1.57
N ARG A 380 7.88 -6.58 2.69
CA ARG A 380 7.38 -5.74 3.79
C ARG A 380 8.50 -4.93 4.42
N MET A 381 9.66 -5.54 4.68
CA MET A 381 10.84 -4.86 5.23
C MET A 381 11.35 -3.77 4.29
N GLU A 382 11.41 -4.04 2.98
CA GLU A 382 11.81 -3.07 1.97
C GLU A 382 10.83 -1.89 1.90
N ARG A 383 9.52 -2.16 1.95
CA ARG A 383 8.50 -1.09 2.04
C ARG A 383 8.69 -0.22 3.28
N VAL A 384 8.96 -0.81 4.43
CA VAL A 384 9.24 -0.06 5.68
C VAL A 384 10.51 0.79 5.54
N GLN A 385 11.58 0.23 4.98
CA GLN A 385 12.82 0.96 4.71
C GLN A 385 12.62 2.10 3.71
N ASN A 386 11.85 1.88 2.64
CA ASN A 386 11.53 2.92 1.66
C ASN A 386 10.69 4.05 2.27
N VAL A 387 9.77 3.74 3.20
CA VAL A 387 9.06 4.79 3.97
C VAL A 387 10.04 5.58 4.86
N LYS A 388 11.00 4.91 5.51
CA LYS A 388 12.05 5.60 6.30
C LYS A 388 12.91 6.50 5.41
N ARG A 389 13.41 6.01 4.27
CA ARG A 389 14.17 6.79 3.28
C ARG A 389 13.38 8.00 2.78
N LYS A 390 12.10 7.83 2.46
CA LYS A 390 11.22 8.95 2.04
C LYS A 390 11.11 10.02 3.13
N LYS A 391 10.97 9.64 4.40
CA LYS A 391 10.94 10.58 5.53
C LYS A 391 12.28 11.29 5.71
N GLU A 392 13.40 10.58 5.56
CA GLU A 392 14.74 11.17 5.63
C GLU A 392 14.98 12.19 4.51
N VAL A 393 14.60 11.86 3.27
CA VAL A 393 14.67 12.80 2.13
C VAL A 393 13.82 14.04 2.39
N TYR A 394 12.61 13.88 2.94
CA TYR A 394 11.77 15.02 3.30
C TYR A 394 12.40 15.89 4.40
N LEU A 395 13.00 15.28 5.42
CA LEU A 395 13.73 16.00 6.47
C LEU A 395 14.98 16.72 5.93
N ALA A 396 15.72 16.10 5.02
CA ALA A 396 16.86 16.74 4.35
C ALA A 396 16.40 17.97 3.56
N ARG A 397 15.35 17.84 2.75
CA ARG A 397 14.77 18.97 2.00
C ARG A 397 14.29 20.10 2.92
N LEU A 398 13.72 19.78 4.07
CA LEU A 398 13.33 20.78 5.09
C LEU A 398 14.55 21.50 5.68
N ARG A 399 15.64 20.78 5.94
CA ARG A 399 16.90 21.39 6.40
C ARG A 399 17.47 22.34 5.35
N ASP A 400 17.49 21.92 4.08
CA ASP A 400 17.97 22.76 2.97
C ASP A 400 17.13 24.02 2.80
N GLN A 401 15.79 23.90 2.83
CA GLN A 401 14.90 25.07 2.78
C GLN A 401 15.11 26.02 3.96
N THR A 402 15.41 25.47 5.15
CA THR A 402 15.67 26.29 6.35
C THR A 402 17.01 26.99 6.21
N ALA A 403 18.06 26.29 5.77
CA ALA A 403 19.38 26.85 5.50
C ALA A 403 19.31 27.95 4.43
N GLU A 404 18.55 27.73 3.36
CA GLU A 404 18.35 28.71 2.29
C GLU A 404 17.61 29.97 2.79
N LYS A 405 16.54 29.80 3.60
CA LYS A 405 15.83 30.94 4.22
C LYS A 405 16.75 31.74 5.14
N MET A 406 17.56 31.06 5.96
CA MET A 406 18.55 31.70 6.83
C MET A 406 19.64 32.41 6.00
N GLY A 407 20.12 31.79 4.93
CA GLY A 407 21.07 32.37 3.98
C GLY A 407 20.53 33.62 3.28
N ARG A 408 19.29 33.59 2.79
CA ARG A 408 18.61 34.75 2.21
C ARG A 408 18.43 35.89 3.23
N GLY A 409 18.08 35.56 4.47
CA GLY A 409 17.98 36.53 5.57
C GLY A 409 19.32 37.19 5.89
N SER A 410 20.39 36.39 5.99
CA SER A 410 21.76 36.86 6.17
C SER A 410 22.19 37.80 5.03
N LEU A 411 21.99 37.39 3.79
CA LEU A 411 22.35 38.18 2.60
C LEU A 411 21.60 39.51 2.58
N PHE A 412 20.29 39.50 2.84
CA PHE A 412 19.47 40.71 2.92
C PHE A 412 19.95 41.67 4.02
N SER A 413 20.29 41.14 5.20
CA SER A 413 20.85 41.96 6.29
C SER A 413 22.22 42.55 5.91
N GLY A 414 23.07 41.78 5.23
CA GLY A 414 24.36 42.21 4.73
C GLY A 414 24.23 43.33 3.69
N THR A 415 23.31 43.17 2.74
CA THR A 415 23.01 44.21 1.72
C THR A 415 22.47 45.48 2.36
N LYS A 416 21.58 45.38 3.36
CA LYS A 416 21.10 46.56 4.10
C LYS A 416 22.23 47.28 4.82
N LYS A 417 23.14 46.53 5.47
CA LYS A 417 24.30 47.10 6.18
C LYS A 417 25.28 47.75 5.20
N ALA A 418 25.52 47.13 4.05
CA ALA A 418 26.36 47.68 2.98
C ALA A 418 25.77 48.98 2.43
N MET A 419 24.48 49.01 2.10
CA MET A 419 23.82 50.25 1.64
C MET A 419 23.80 51.34 2.71
N ALA A 420 23.65 50.98 3.99
CA ALA A 420 23.73 51.95 5.08
C ALA A 420 25.14 52.55 5.20
N LYS A 421 26.19 51.72 5.05
CA LYS A 421 27.58 52.17 5.02
C LYS A 421 27.85 53.08 3.81
N GLU A 422 27.42 52.69 2.63
CA GLU A 422 27.59 53.49 1.40
C GLU A 422 26.92 54.87 1.51
N ARG A 423 25.70 54.93 2.09
CA ARG A 423 25.02 56.21 2.38
C ARG A 423 25.77 57.06 3.40
N TYR A 424 26.40 56.43 4.40
CA TYR A 424 27.20 57.14 5.39
C TYR A 424 28.47 57.71 4.75
N ASP A 425 29.22 56.89 4.01
CA ASP A 425 30.45 57.28 3.33
C ASP A 425 30.17 58.41 2.31
N SER A 426 29.10 58.29 1.52
CA SER A 426 28.67 59.34 0.58
C SER A 426 28.32 60.67 1.27
N ASN A 427 27.70 60.62 2.45
CA ASN A 427 27.41 61.83 3.23
C ASN A 427 28.69 62.46 3.80
N CYS A 428 29.64 61.66 4.25
CA CYS A 428 30.95 62.14 4.70
C CYS A 428 31.72 62.81 3.55
N ASP A 429 31.74 62.20 2.37
CA ASP A 429 32.39 62.76 1.18
C ASP A 429 31.74 64.08 0.74
N ARG A 430 30.41 64.16 0.79
CA ARG A 430 29.68 65.40 0.49
C ARG A 430 30.01 66.48 1.51
N ALA A 431 30.01 66.16 2.81
CA ALA A 431 30.36 67.11 3.86
C ALA A 431 31.81 67.60 3.72
N LEU A 432 32.74 66.70 3.35
CA LEU A 432 34.12 67.05 3.07
C LEU A 432 34.21 68.02 1.88
N LYS A 433 33.56 67.71 0.75
CA LYS A 433 33.53 68.60 -0.43
C LYS A 433 32.94 69.98 -0.11
N GLU A 434 31.85 70.03 0.65
CA GLU A 434 31.25 71.29 1.10
C GLU A 434 32.21 72.08 2.01
N SER A 435 32.96 71.40 2.87
CA SER A 435 33.95 72.05 3.76
C SER A 435 35.15 72.61 2.98
N VAL A 436 35.64 71.86 1.99
CA VAL A 436 36.72 72.28 1.10
C VAL A 436 36.28 73.48 0.28
N ALA A 437 35.09 73.43 -0.33
CA ALA A 437 34.56 74.54 -1.10
C ALA A 437 34.38 75.81 -0.26
N LYS A 438 33.93 75.69 1.00
CA LYS A 438 33.87 76.84 1.94
C LYS A 438 35.25 77.39 2.27
N PHE A 439 36.23 76.52 2.46
CA PHE A 439 37.60 76.92 2.72
C PHE A 439 38.20 77.67 1.52
N GLU A 440 38.07 77.12 0.30
CA GLU A 440 38.50 77.76 -0.95
C GLU A 440 37.81 79.10 -1.18
N ALA A 441 36.49 79.20 -0.93
CA ALA A 441 35.75 80.46 -1.01
C ALA A 441 36.24 81.49 0.02
N SER A 442 36.60 81.04 1.23
CA SER A 442 37.17 81.94 2.26
C SER A 442 38.59 82.40 1.89
N GLU A 443 39.39 81.52 1.28
CA GLU A 443 40.76 81.80 0.89
C GLU A 443 40.80 82.74 -0.32
N THR A 444 39.96 82.52 -1.32
CA THR A 444 39.79 83.44 -2.45
C THR A 444 39.33 84.83 -1.98
N LEU A 445 38.41 84.91 -1.02
CA LEU A 445 38.02 86.19 -0.41
C LEU A 445 39.20 86.86 0.34
N ARG A 446 40.01 86.08 1.07
CA ARG A 446 41.19 86.56 1.79
C ARG A 446 42.24 87.11 0.83
N VAL A 447 42.55 86.39 -0.24
CA VAL A 447 43.47 86.80 -1.31
C VAL A 447 42.96 88.07 -2.00
N ALA A 448 41.70 88.11 -2.44
CA ALA A 448 41.10 89.28 -3.08
C ALA A 448 41.06 90.51 -2.14
N THR A 449 40.94 90.30 -0.83
CA THR A 449 41.02 91.38 0.16
C THR A 449 42.45 91.90 0.31
N ARG A 450 43.44 91.00 0.33
CA ARG A 450 44.86 91.35 0.37
C ARG A 450 45.30 92.11 -0.88
N GLU A 451 44.87 91.66 -2.06
CA GLU A 451 45.15 92.35 -3.33
C GLU A 451 44.56 93.75 -3.36
N ARG A 452 43.30 93.92 -2.92
CA ARG A 452 42.66 95.25 -2.79
C ARG A 452 43.41 96.16 -1.81
N TRP A 453 43.89 95.61 -0.70
CA TRP A 453 44.69 96.36 0.26
C TRP A 453 46.04 96.80 -0.32
N LEU A 454 46.76 95.91 -0.99
CA LEU A 454 48.01 96.23 -1.68
C LEU A 454 47.81 97.27 -2.79
N ALA A 455 46.73 97.16 -3.57
CA ALA A 455 46.39 98.15 -4.59
C ALA A 455 46.13 99.53 -3.97
N ALA A 456 45.35 99.59 -2.88
CA ALA A 456 45.10 100.84 -2.15
C ALA A 456 46.39 101.44 -1.56
N GLU A 457 47.34 100.61 -1.12
CA GLU A 457 48.63 101.05 -0.61
C GLU A 457 49.55 101.58 -1.72
N MET A 458 49.55 100.94 -2.89
CA MET A 458 50.24 101.43 -4.08
C MET A 458 49.66 102.75 -4.59
N ASP A 459 48.33 102.92 -4.56
CA ASP A 459 47.69 104.18 -4.92
C ASP A 459 47.99 105.30 -3.91
N LYS A 460 48.10 104.99 -2.61
CA LYS A 460 48.61 105.96 -1.61
C LYS A 460 50.05 106.38 -1.91
N LYS A 461 50.93 105.45 -2.27
CA LYS A 461 52.32 105.78 -2.67
C LYS A 461 52.33 106.68 -3.91
N ARG A 462 51.56 106.35 -4.95
CA ARG A 462 51.40 107.17 -6.17
C ARG A 462 50.88 108.57 -5.86
N LEU A 463 49.91 108.70 -4.95
CA LEU A 463 49.38 109.99 -4.52
C LEU A 463 50.43 110.83 -3.80
N ASN A 464 51.23 110.21 -2.91
CA ASN A 464 52.33 110.87 -2.23
C ASN A 464 53.44 111.30 -3.21
N ASP A 465 53.78 110.48 -4.20
CA ASP A 465 54.74 110.85 -5.27
C ASP A 465 54.22 112.03 -6.11
N ALA A 466 52.91 112.05 -6.41
CA ALA A 466 52.27 113.15 -7.13
C ALA A 466 52.21 114.44 -6.30
N ILE A 467 52.05 114.35 -4.98
CA ILE A 467 52.12 115.50 -4.06
C ILE A 467 53.56 116.01 -3.96
N GLY A 468 54.56 115.12 -3.90
CA GLY A 468 55.99 115.47 -3.94
C GLY A 468 56.38 116.19 -5.24
N LYS A 469 55.84 115.78 -6.40
CA LYS A 469 56.06 116.44 -7.69
C LYS A 469 55.35 117.79 -7.86
N LYS A 470 54.37 118.12 -7.00
CA LYS A 470 53.65 119.42 -7.03
C LYS A 470 54.28 120.50 -6.14
N GLN A 471 55.33 120.18 -5.36
CA GLN A 471 56.06 121.18 -4.56
C GLN A 471 57.22 121.86 -5.31
N THR A 472 57.50 121.50 -6.56
CA THR A 472 58.59 122.07 -7.38
C THR A 472 58.12 122.57 -8.74
N ALA A 473 57.17 123.52 -8.78
CA ALA A 473 57.02 124.49 -9.89
C ALA A 473 56.00 125.60 -9.54
N GLN A 474 56.47 126.86 -9.59
CA GLN A 474 55.74 128.09 -9.25
C GLN A 474 54.79 128.58 -10.38
N LYS A 475 53.78 129.36 -9.96
CA LYS A 475 52.76 130.18 -10.71
C LYS A 475 53.37 131.46 -11.35
N PRO A 476 52.64 132.37 -12.06
CA PRO A 476 51.18 132.43 -12.40
C PRO A 476 50.81 132.89 -13.85
N LYS A 477 49.51 132.81 -14.22
CA LYS A 477 48.81 133.85 -15.04
C LYS A 477 47.29 133.91 -14.70
N PRO A 478 46.60 135.08 -14.82
CA PRO A 478 45.25 135.31 -14.27
C PRO A 478 44.10 135.44 -15.30
N LYS A 479 42.89 135.46 -14.70
CA LYS A 479 41.44 135.48 -15.07
C LYS A 479 40.91 136.57 -16.05
N PRO A 480 39.65 136.48 -16.58
CA PRO A 480 38.35 136.78 -15.88
C PRO A 480 37.21 135.73 -16.13
N ALA A 481 36.31 135.26 -15.22
CA ALA A 481 35.22 135.78 -14.33
C ALA A 481 33.80 135.91 -15.02
N PRO A 482 32.62 135.68 -14.37
CA PRO A 482 32.25 134.81 -13.21
C PRO A 482 30.87 134.03 -13.26
N SER A 483 30.74 132.97 -12.42
CA SER A 483 29.57 132.36 -11.68
C SER A 483 28.27 131.83 -12.35
N PRO A 484 27.46 130.91 -11.72
CA PRO A 484 27.56 130.23 -10.41
C PRO A 484 27.42 128.67 -10.45
N ALA A 485 27.41 128.01 -9.27
CA ALA A 485 27.39 126.55 -9.02
C ALA A 485 26.00 126.03 -8.50
N PRO A 486 25.85 124.81 -7.92
CA PRO A 486 25.72 123.47 -8.55
C PRO A 486 24.49 122.64 -8.03
N ALA A 487 24.18 121.49 -8.65
CA ALA A 487 23.60 120.28 -8.01
C ALA A 487 23.57 119.15 -9.07
N SER A 488 24.35 118.08 -9.00
CA SER A 488 24.31 116.90 -8.11
C SER A 488 24.00 115.64 -8.93
N TYR A 489 24.92 114.69 -8.86
CA TYR A 489 24.88 113.32 -9.38
C TYR A 489 23.59 112.55 -9.03
N LYS A 490 23.13 111.71 -9.98
CA LYS A 490 23.28 110.24 -9.87
C LYS A 490 23.08 109.56 -11.24
N PRO A 491 24.07 108.81 -11.74
CA PRO A 491 23.93 108.02 -12.96
C PRO A 491 23.30 106.65 -12.67
N THR A 492 22.37 106.32 -13.55
CA THR A 492 21.85 105.00 -13.92
C THR A 492 22.98 104.05 -14.32
N PRO A 493 22.89 102.73 -14.03
CA PRO A 493 23.59 101.72 -14.80
C PRO A 493 22.64 101.08 -15.83
N PRO A 494 23.07 100.84 -17.08
CA PRO A 494 22.61 99.72 -17.90
C PRO A 494 23.79 98.74 -18.07
N ALA A 495 23.67 97.45 -18.37
CA ALA A 495 22.59 96.50 -18.52
C ALA A 495 23.27 95.11 -18.51
N SER A 496 22.62 94.07 -18.04
CA SER A 496 22.76 92.74 -18.67
C SER A 496 21.57 91.83 -18.30
N VAL A 497 20.74 91.60 -19.31
CA VAL A 497 20.18 90.30 -19.71
C VAL A 497 19.84 89.34 -18.57
N THR A 498 18.62 89.46 -18.06
CA THR A 498 17.98 88.43 -17.25
C THR A 498 17.44 87.35 -18.19
N ALA A 499 18.24 86.31 -18.42
CA ALA A 499 17.75 85.06 -18.98
C ALA A 499 16.78 84.43 -17.98
N SER A 500 15.56 84.18 -18.45
CA SER A 500 14.55 83.41 -17.74
C SER A 500 15.08 81.99 -17.48
N GLN A 501 15.20 81.59 -16.22
CA GLN A 501 15.26 80.18 -15.86
C GLN A 501 14.22 79.90 -14.78
N GLN A 502 13.19 79.19 -15.21
CA GLN A 502 12.11 78.64 -14.41
C GLN A 502 12.71 77.78 -13.28
N VAL A 503 12.43 78.14 -12.03
CA VAL A 503 12.60 77.23 -10.90
C VAL A 503 11.40 76.28 -10.93
N SER A 504 11.56 75.18 -11.66
CA SER A 504 10.63 74.06 -11.62
C SER A 504 10.66 73.41 -10.23
N GLN A 505 9.45 73.10 -9.76
CA GLN A 505 9.13 72.37 -8.54
C GLN A 505 9.97 71.09 -8.38
N PRO A 506 10.37 70.68 -7.16
CA PRO A 506 10.68 69.28 -6.93
C PRO A 506 9.36 68.51 -7.01
N ALA A 507 9.10 67.92 -8.18
CA ALA A 507 8.07 66.92 -8.34
C ALA A 507 8.30 65.83 -7.29
N SER A 508 7.33 65.67 -6.40
CA SER A 508 7.11 64.44 -5.66
C SER A 508 7.12 63.28 -6.68
N ARG A 509 8.16 62.47 -6.67
CA ARG A 509 8.13 61.19 -7.37
C ARG A 509 7.37 60.22 -6.50
N THR A 510 6.05 60.28 -6.63
CA THR A 510 5.13 59.21 -6.25
C THR A 510 5.55 57.97 -7.04
N VAL A 511 6.17 56.99 -6.38
CA VAL A 511 6.14 55.59 -6.84
C VAL A 511 5.09 54.91 -5.99
N SER A 512 3.84 55.15 -6.36
CA SER A 512 2.76 54.22 -6.15
C SER A 512 2.40 53.67 -7.52
N GLN A 513 2.91 52.49 -7.83
CA GLN A 513 2.20 51.55 -8.68
C GLN A 513 2.06 50.28 -7.86
N ALA A 514 0.85 50.08 -7.36
CA ALA A 514 0.39 48.75 -6.97
C ALA A 514 -0.21 48.07 -8.22
N PRO A 515 -0.69 46.83 -8.08
CA PRO A 515 -0.08 45.59 -8.54
C PRO A 515 -0.48 45.23 -9.99
N SER A 516 0.38 44.51 -10.71
CA SER A 516 -0.10 43.64 -11.79
C SER A 516 0.01 42.19 -11.35
N GLU A 517 -1.15 41.58 -11.13
CA GLU A 517 -1.30 40.14 -11.22
C GLU A 517 -0.87 39.65 -12.63
N GLY A 518 -0.37 38.41 -12.68
CA GLY A 518 -0.49 37.56 -13.86
C GLY A 518 0.62 37.64 -14.91
N SER A 519 1.64 36.79 -14.79
CA SER A 519 2.14 35.96 -15.91
C SER A 519 3.29 35.06 -15.46
N MET A 520 2.95 34.00 -14.71
CA MET A 520 3.69 32.74 -14.67
C MET A 520 2.67 31.61 -14.78
N ALA A 521 1.98 31.60 -15.92
CA ALA A 521 1.11 30.52 -16.35
C ALA A 521 1.13 30.47 -17.89
N SER A 522 2.24 30.00 -18.46
CA SER A 522 2.30 29.58 -19.86
C SER A 522 3.35 28.49 -20.06
N TYR A 523 3.17 27.35 -19.39
CA TYR A 523 3.61 26.02 -19.86
C TYR A 523 2.69 24.96 -19.25
N ALA A 524 1.38 25.10 -19.48
CA ALA A 524 0.41 24.05 -19.19
C ALA A 524 -0.91 24.31 -19.95
N ALA A 525 -0.91 24.13 -21.28
CA ALA A 525 -2.08 23.67 -22.07
C ALA A 525 -1.78 23.62 -23.58
N ALA A 526 -1.11 22.56 -24.02
CA ALA A 526 -1.33 21.89 -25.29
C ALA A 526 -0.91 20.44 -25.00
N LYS A 527 -1.77 19.44 -24.84
CA LYS A 527 -2.92 19.01 -25.63
C LYS A 527 -3.87 18.22 -24.73
N LYS A 528 -5.17 18.31 -24.98
CA LYS A 528 -6.15 17.29 -24.58
C LYS A 528 -7.07 17.06 -25.78
N LEU A 529 -6.90 15.92 -26.45
CA LEU A 529 -7.89 15.12 -27.21
C LEU A 529 -7.13 14.14 -28.12
N GLU A 530 -7.08 12.87 -27.72
CA GLU A 530 -7.65 11.73 -28.49
C GLU A 530 -7.41 10.38 -27.76
N GLU A 531 -8.52 9.81 -27.32
CA GLU A 531 -8.98 8.41 -27.44
C GLU A 531 -8.01 7.31 -27.97
N ALA A 532 -7.79 6.27 -27.12
CA ALA A 532 -7.45 4.82 -27.26
C ALA A 532 -7.04 4.14 -28.62
N PRO A 533 -6.57 2.85 -28.65
CA PRO A 533 -5.68 2.06 -27.76
C PRO A 533 -4.55 1.25 -28.50
N ALA A 534 -3.49 0.83 -27.74
CA ALA A 534 -2.49 -0.26 -28.02
C ALA A 534 -1.58 -0.12 -29.29
N PRO A 535 -0.39 -0.78 -29.43
CA PRO A 535 0.11 -2.01 -28.78
C PRO A 535 1.60 -2.01 -28.32
N THR A 536 1.99 -3.18 -27.81
CA THR A 536 3.33 -3.69 -27.41
C THR A 536 4.52 -3.33 -28.30
N ALA A 537 5.69 -3.09 -27.70
CA ALA A 537 7.01 -3.18 -28.35
C ALA A 537 8.13 -3.36 -27.28
N PRO A 538 9.39 -3.69 -27.63
CA PRO A 538 9.94 -5.04 -27.48
C PRO A 538 11.14 -5.09 -26.52
N ILE A 539 11.54 -6.34 -26.26
CA ILE A 539 12.75 -6.76 -25.54
C ILE A 539 13.96 -6.35 -26.39
N SER A 540 14.95 -5.67 -25.81
CA SER A 540 16.29 -5.56 -26.37
C SER A 540 17.32 -5.52 -25.25
N SER A 541 18.24 -6.47 -25.38
CA SER A 541 19.49 -6.70 -24.66
C SER A 541 20.38 -5.47 -24.58
N ASP A 542 21.04 -5.28 -23.43
CA ASP A 542 22.46 -4.90 -23.32
C ASP A 542 22.89 -5.05 -21.86
N ASP A 543 23.47 -6.21 -21.54
CA ASP A 543 24.22 -6.47 -20.31
C ASP A 543 25.71 -6.31 -20.62
N PRO A 544 26.49 -5.51 -19.87
CA PRO A 544 27.94 -5.52 -20.00
C PRO A 544 28.56 -6.62 -19.14
N THR A 545 29.33 -7.48 -19.79
CA THR A 545 30.20 -8.51 -19.20
C THR A 545 31.25 -7.89 -18.27
N PRO A 546 31.57 -8.51 -17.10
CA PRO A 546 32.78 -8.17 -16.34
C PRO A 546 34.00 -9.00 -16.82
N PRO A 547 35.24 -8.51 -16.62
CA PRO A 547 36.45 -9.16 -17.12
C PRO A 547 36.93 -10.30 -16.20
N MET A 548 37.49 -11.34 -16.82
CA MET A 548 38.27 -12.40 -16.18
C MET A 548 39.70 -11.93 -15.86
N GLU A 549 40.22 -12.34 -14.70
CA GLU A 549 41.64 -12.62 -14.46
C GLU A 549 41.80 -13.89 -13.59
N PRO A 550 42.98 -14.56 -13.61
CA PRO A 550 43.07 -16.01 -13.47
C PRO A 550 43.65 -16.54 -12.14
N SER A 551 43.38 -17.83 -11.90
CA SER A 551 44.26 -18.84 -11.30
C SER A 551 44.81 -18.66 -9.87
N SER A 552 44.29 -19.48 -8.95
CA SER A 552 45.11 -20.26 -8.00
C SER A 552 44.38 -21.56 -7.66
N GLY A 553 45.02 -22.68 -7.95
CA GLY A 553 44.41 -24.01 -7.90
C GLY A 553 44.28 -24.64 -6.52
N GLU A 554 43.53 -25.73 -6.48
CA GLU A 554 43.79 -26.90 -5.64
C GLU A 554 43.04 -28.09 -6.23
N GLU A 555 43.78 -29.18 -6.44
CA GLU A 555 43.35 -30.43 -7.04
C GLU A 555 42.50 -31.25 -6.05
N PHE A 556 41.45 -31.91 -6.53
CA PHE A 556 41.10 -33.22 -5.97
C PHE A 556 40.37 -34.08 -7.02
N THR A 557 40.93 -35.28 -7.20
CA THR A 557 40.65 -36.28 -8.23
C THR A 557 39.34 -37.03 -7.98
N ARG A 558 38.60 -37.37 -9.05
CA ARG A 558 37.79 -38.59 -9.07
C ARG A 558 37.59 -39.12 -10.48
N SER A 559 37.84 -40.41 -10.57
CA SER A 559 38.12 -41.23 -11.74
C SER A 559 36.93 -41.41 -12.68
N PHE A 560 37.23 -41.45 -13.97
CA PHE A 560 36.41 -42.07 -15.01
C PHE A 560 36.57 -43.60 -14.91
N GLU A 561 35.45 -44.31 -14.87
CA GLU A 561 35.37 -45.68 -15.39
C GLU A 561 34.31 -45.69 -16.50
N THR A 562 34.77 -46.08 -17.68
CA THR A 562 34.06 -46.39 -18.91
C THR A 562 33.40 -47.76 -18.80
N GLU A 563 32.18 -47.91 -19.32
CA GLU A 563 31.65 -49.21 -19.72
C GLU A 563 30.69 -49.04 -20.90
N GLU A 564 30.57 -50.11 -21.68
CA GLU A 564 30.51 -50.14 -23.14
C GLU A 564 29.09 -50.15 -23.72
N LEU A 565 29.00 -49.80 -25.00
CA LEU A 565 27.83 -49.99 -25.87
C LEU A 565 27.69 -51.47 -26.27
N GLU A 566 26.46 -52.00 -26.20
CA GLU A 566 25.96 -53.03 -27.12
C GLU A 566 24.46 -52.83 -27.47
N PRO A 567 23.98 -53.33 -28.63
CA PRO A 567 22.97 -52.68 -29.47
C PRO A 567 21.52 -53.28 -29.38
N PRO A 568 20.51 -52.71 -30.08
CA PRO A 568 19.11 -53.04 -29.86
C PRO A 568 18.64 -54.28 -30.64
N VAL A 569 17.89 -55.16 -29.97
CA VAL A 569 17.27 -56.35 -30.58
C VAL A 569 15.94 -55.99 -31.25
N VAL A 570 15.85 -56.33 -32.54
CA VAL A 570 14.66 -56.30 -33.40
C VAL A 570 13.80 -57.56 -33.16
N PRO A 571 12.46 -57.51 -33.15
CA PRO A 571 11.64 -58.72 -33.16
C PRO A 571 11.29 -59.15 -34.60
N SER A 572 11.56 -60.41 -34.96
CA SER A 572 11.09 -61.05 -36.19
C SER A 572 10.07 -62.17 -35.90
N ALA A 573 9.08 -62.27 -36.78
CA ALA A 573 7.92 -63.17 -36.83
C ALA A 573 8.25 -64.70 -36.81
N GLU A 574 7.48 -65.53 -36.07
CA GLU A 574 6.41 -66.49 -36.49
C GLU A 574 6.89 -67.97 -36.38
N PRO A 575 6.05 -69.04 -36.23
CA PRO A 575 4.69 -69.21 -36.77
C PRO A 575 3.64 -69.92 -35.87
N GLU A 576 2.49 -70.13 -36.51
CA GLU A 576 1.18 -70.68 -36.13
C GLU A 576 1.15 -72.02 -35.36
N GLY A 577 0.07 -72.20 -34.58
CA GLY A 577 -0.29 -73.44 -33.88
C GLY A 577 -1.67 -73.35 -33.21
N GLU A 578 -2.70 -73.57 -34.02
CA GLU A 578 -4.10 -73.94 -33.74
C GLU A 578 -4.59 -74.02 -32.28
N ARG A 579 -5.64 -73.23 -31.95
CA ARG A 579 -6.70 -73.70 -31.06
C ARG A 579 -8.05 -73.03 -31.38
N THR A 580 -9.02 -73.91 -31.57
CA THR A 580 -10.41 -73.73 -31.98
C THR A 580 -11.17 -72.71 -31.13
N ARG A 581 -11.99 -71.90 -31.80
CA ARG A 581 -12.91 -70.92 -31.22
C ARG A 581 -14.34 -71.41 -31.46
N ASP A 582 -14.91 -72.04 -30.45
CA ASP A 582 -16.33 -72.38 -30.43
C ASP A 582 -17.16 -71.12 -30.14
N THR A 583 -18.33 -71.11 -30.77
CA THR A 583 -19.33 -70.05 -30.85
C THR A 583 -19.87 -69.62 -29.49
N MET A 584 -19.92 -68.29 -29.28
CA MET A 584 -20.73 -67.69 -28.23
C MET A 584 -22.15 -67.49 -28.76
N ASP A 585 -23.10 -68.18 -28.13
CA ASP A 585 -24.53 -67.98 -28.30
C ASP A 585 -24.95 -66.59 -27.81
N SER A 586 -25.55 -65.84 -28.73
CA SER A 586 -26.43 -64.72 -28.50
C SER A 586 -27.74 -65.21 -27.88
N ILE A 587 -28.09 -64.74 -26.68
CA ILE A 587 -29.45 -64.83 -26.16
C ILE A 587 -30.06 -63.43 -26.28
N ASP A 588 -30.78 -63.26 -27.38
CA ASP A 588 -31.90 -62.33 -27.50
C ASP A 588 -33.11 -63.02 -26.85
N ASP A 589 -33.61 -62.50 -25.73
CA ASP A 589 -34.93 -62.85 -25.22
C ASP A 589 -35.89 -61.69 -25.51
N SER A 590 -36.70 -61.92 -26.53
CA SER A 590 -37.84 -61.15 -26.98
C SER A 590 -38.93 -61.06 -25.91
N LEU A 591 -39.39 -59.83 -25.70
CA LEU A 591 -40.68 -59.49 -25.13
C LEU A 591 -41.82 -60.10 -25.97
N GLU A 592 -42.56 -61.05 -25.41
CA GLU A 592 -43.91 -61.37 -25.89
C GLU A 592 -44.95 -60.58 -25.08
N VAL A 593 -45.67 -59.77 -25.84
CA VAL A 593 -46.89 -59.06 -25.46
C VAL A 593 -48.05 -60.03 -25.58
N ILE A 594 -48.82 -60.14 -24.51
CA ILE A 594 -50.12 -60.83 -24.45
C ILE A 594 -51.08 -60.16 -25.43
N HIS A 595 -51.70 -60.94 -26.34
CA HIS A 595 -53.09 -60.73 -26.74
C HIS A 595 -53.73 -62.03 -27.27
N LEU A 596 -54.85 -62.36 -26.59
CA LEU A 596 -55.85 -63.43 -26.80
C LEU A 596 -55.49 -64.83 -26.33
#